data_AF-A0A8U0M8N7-F1
#
_entry.id   AF-A0A8U0M8N7-F1
#
_cell.length_a   1.000
_cell.length_b   1.000
_cell.length_c   1.000
_cell.angle_alpha   90.00
_cell.angle_beta   90.00
_cell.angle_gamma   90.00
#
_symmetry.space_group_name_H-M   'P 1'
#
loop_
_entity.id
_entity.type
_entity.pdbx_description
1 polymer ?
#
loop_
_entity_poly.entity_id
_entity_poly.type
_entity_poly.pdbx_seq_one_letter_code
_entity_poly.pdbx_strand_id
1 'polypeptide(L)'
;MKTAKLLLFLLLIQAAALAQLRPAPGPVTLKYRQGNTNTLNLIVSSAGQVITPSQSTTVTAEIRSSEASPNPVASLPLQRVDTTDYLYANLPNLAPTRYVLNLKLAYANGRVYRSGICYIEIVPAGNIISVPDVTGLNVTLDMRTQVLDIKLDAGPAVALVQYYAELARQSAINVAGVDSLVAPIGVQVAADRLLAQAARNRADSSATAAGFAKSGAEQARDQAQGYATSAGNASTSANTSATSAANSATSANTSKNTATTQANSASSSAGQAASSATAAATSAGNALSSEQAAAGHKNAAATSATSASTSAGQSLASANSASTSESNALTYRNAAATSETNAQTYRNQASSSATNAATSATSASASAGQSAASATQAGNSATNAGQSEASALVSKNAAATSEGNALTHRNAANTSATSASTSAGQAQASATQAGTSATNAATSEGNALTYRNQAQSARDAAISAVQNVTVNLGNVSTSATIDMSAAPNTFVYGTLVGNTTLTITGVGPGRSLYLELIQGGAGGYTATFPSTVRFPAGSAVDWNTTAGLYNAFSLVGRPSQGGFTLTGFYSKQ
;
A
#
# COMPACT_ATOMS: atom_id res chain seq x y z
N MET A 1 -23.91 -35.41 18.96
CA MET A 1 -23.17 -36.37 19.82
C MET A 1 -23.97 -36.79 21.07
N LYS A 2 -25.25 -37.18 20.95
CA LYS A 2 -26.08 -37.67 22.10
C LYS A 2 -26.74 -39.04 21.88
N THR A 3 -26.69 -39.60 20.67
CA THR A 3 -27.32 -40.87 20.29
C THR A 3 -26.51 -42.12 20.65
N ALA A 4 -25.18 -42.02 20.76
CA ALA A 4 -24.30 -43.17 21.03
C ALA A 4 -24.57 -43.86 22.40
N LYS A 5 -25.07 -43.14 23.41
CA LYS A 5 -25.39 -43.72 24.72
C LYS A 5 -26.70 -44.53 24.73
N LEU A 6 -27.60 -44.34 23.77
CA LEU A 6 -28.87 -45.07 23.71
C LEU A 6 -28.69 -46.48 23.15
N LEU A 7 -27.80 -46.64 22.17
CA LEU A 7 -27.51 -47.94 21.53
C LEU A 7 -26.83 -48.93 22.49
N LEU A 8 -25.96 -48.43 23.38
CA LEU A 8 -25.28 -49.25 24.39
C LEU A 8 -26.23 -49.77 25.48
N PHE A 9 -27.31 -49.03 25.78
CA PHE A 9 -28.29 -49.43 26.80
C PHE A 9 -29.24 -50.53 26.32
N LEU A 10 -29.54 -50.59 25.01
CA LEU A 10 -30.31 -51.69 24.41
C LEU A 10 -29.51 -53.00 24.37
N LEU A 11 -28.19 -52.94 24.13
CA LEU A 11 -27.34 -54.13 24.04
C LEU A 11 -27.23 -54.91 25.35
N LEU A 12 -27.24 -54.24 26.52
CA LEU A 12 -27.18 -54.92 27.81
C LEU A 12 -28.49 -55.63 28.19
N ILE A 13 -29.64 -55.20 27.66
CA ILE A 13 -30.94 -55.78 28.02
C ILE A 13 -31.16 -57.15 27.35
N GLN A 14 -30.53 -57.42 26.20
CA GLN A 14 -30.55 -58.76 25.57
C GLN A 14 -29.58 -59.75 26.22
N ALA A 15 -28.66 -59.32 27.08
CA ALA A 15 -27.69 -60.20 27.73
C ALA A 15 -28.24 -60.96 28.96
N ALA A 16 -29.41 -60.56 29.49
CA ALA A 16 -29.97 -61.10 30.74
C ALA A 16 -30.95 -62.28 30.56
N ALA A 17 -31.26 -62.67 29.33
CA ALA A 17 -32.28 -63.70 29.01
C ALA A 17 -31.68 -65.03 28.50
N LEU A 18 -30.41 -65.31 28.82
CA LEU A 18 -29.66 -66.47 28.29
C LEU A 18 -29.14 -67.42 29.38
N ALA A 19 -30.02 -67.82 30.29
CA ALA A 19 -29.79 -68.88 31.27
C ALA A 19 -31.03 -69.79 31.38
N GLN A 20 -30.81 -71.08 31.62
CA GLN A 20 -31.82 -72.15 31.72
C GLN A 20 -32.57 -72.52 30.43
N LEU A 21 -31.83 -73.08 29.46
CA LEU A 21 -32.37 -74.12 28.58
C LEU A 21 -31.69 -75.46 28.93
N ARG A 22 -32.48 -76.53 29.00
CA ARG A 22 -32.00 -77.91 29.22
C ARG A 22 -31.10 -78.36 28.05
N PRO A 23 -30.15 -79.29 28.26
CA PRO A 23 -29.60 -80.06 27.16
C PRO A 23 -30.73 -80.82 26.46
N ALA A 24 -30.78 -80.74 25.13
CA ALA A 24 -31.75 -81.49 24.33
C ALA A 24 -31.42 -83.01 24.39
N PRO A 25 -32.43 -83.89 24.33
CA PRO A 25 -32.19 -85.32 24.23
C PRO A 25 -31.45 -85.66 22.92
N GLY A 26 -30.54 -86.63 22.97
CA GLY A 26 -29.83 -87.09 21.77
C GLY A 26 -30.78 -87.72 20.74
N PRO A 27 -30.45 -87.66 19.44
CA PRO A 27 -31.33 -88.14 18.37
C PRO A 27 -31.68 -89.63 18.51
N VAL A 28 -32.98 -89.91 18.56
CA VAL A 28 -33.56 -91.24 18.68
C VAL A 28 -33.09 -92.14 17.52
N THR A 29 -32.94 -93.43 17.79
CA THR A 29 -32.65 -94.44 16.76
C THR A 29 -33.81 -95.42 16.66
N LEU A 30 -34.47 -95.43 15.51
CA LEU A 30 -35.56 -96.35 15.17
C LEU A 30 -34.97 -97.60 14.53
N LYS A 31 -35.52 -98.78 14.83
CA LYS A 31 -35.06 -100.05 14.26
C LYS A 31 -36.16 -100.65 13.40
N TYR A 32 -35.81 -101.13 12.20
CA TYR A 32 -36.73 -101.84 11.31
C TYR A 32 -36.09 -103.14 10.82
N ARG A 33 -36.89 -104.16 10.53
CA ARG A 33 -36.40 -105.42 9.94
C ARG A 33 -36.35 -105.30 8.41
N GLN A 34 -35.23 -105.70 7.82
CA GLN A 34 -35.08 -105.80 6.36
C GLN A 34 -36.18 -106.71 5.78
N GLY A 35 -36.79 -106.28 4.67
CA GLY A 35 -37.89 -107.00 4.00
C GLY A 35 -39.29 -106.67 4.50
N ASN A 36 -39.45 -106.09 5.70
CA ASN A 36 -40.77 -105.65 6.18
C ASN A 36 -41.16 -104.31 5.53
N THR A 37 -42.40 -104.20 5.05
CA THR A 37 -42.99 -102.90 4.70
C THR A 37 -43.24 -102.12 5.98
N ASN A 38 -42.57 -100.98 6.16
CA ASN A 38 -42.73 -100.10 7.32
C ASN A 38 -43.30 -98.75 6.87
N THR A 39 -44.21 -98.17 7.64
CA THR A 39 -44.79 -96.84 7.40
C THR A 39 -44.09 -95.79 8.26
N LEU A 40 -43.74 -94.65 7.64
CA LEU A 40 -43.26 -93.46 8.32
C LEU A 40 -44.42 -92.47 8.44
N ASN A 41 -45.07 -92.44 9.61
CA ASN A 41 -46.10 -91.46 9.95
C ASN A 41 -45.47 -90.34 10.80
N LEU A 42 -45.59 -89.09 10.35
CA LEU A 42 -44.96 -87.89 10.91
C LEU A 42 -45.96 -86.74 11.00
N ILE A 43 -46.28 -86.26 12.21
CA ILE A 43 -46.83 -84.90 12.35
C ILE A 43 -45.66 -83.93 12.18
N VAL A 44 -45.79 -82.95 11.29
CA VAL A 44 -44.80 -81.88 11.08
C VAL A 44 -45.46 -80.55 11.37
N SER A 45 -44.84 -79.70 12.18
CA SER A 45 -45.38 -78.39 12.57
C SER A 45 -44.33 -77.29 12.56
N SER A 46 -44.78 -76.04 12.74
CA SER A 46 -43.94 -74.87 13.02
C SER A 46 -44.75 -73.90 13.88
N ALA A 47 -44.17 -73.43 14.99
CA ALA A 47 -44.83 -72.55 15.96
C ALA A 47 -46.23 -73.05 16.41
N GLY A 48 -46.40 -74.37 16.50
CA GLY A 48 -47.64 -75.03 16.90
C GLY A 48 -48.67 -75.28 15.78
N GLN A 49 -48.46 -74.79 14.56
CA GLN A 49 -49.35 -75.10 13.42
C GLN A 49 -48.77 -76.22 12.54
N VAL A 50 -49.62 -77.17 12.14
CA VAL A 50 -49.25 -78.32 11.29
C VAL A 50 -48.98 -77.88 9.86
N ILE A 51 -47.83 -78.29 9.33
CA ILE A 51 -47.42 -78.00 7.95
C ILE A 51 -47.93 -79.11 7.04
N THR A 52 -48.96 -78.81 6.25
CA THR A 52 -49.48 -79.72 5.23
C THR A 52 -48.79 -79.52 3.88
N PRO A 53 -48.46 -80.61 3.15
CA PRO A 53 -48.02 -80.54 1.76
C PRO A 53 -49.05 -79.84 0.88
N SER A 54 -48.57 -78.96 -0.01
CA SER A 54 -49.39 -78.16 -0.92
C SER A 54 -48.60 -77.80 -2.19
N GLN A 55 -49.25 -77.20 -3.18
CA GLN A 55 -48.56 -76.72 -4.39
C GLN A 55 -47.42 -75.71 -4.08
N SER A 56 -47.51 -75.00 -2.96
CA SER A 56 -46.52 -74.01 -2.52
C SER A 56 -45.47 -74.55 -1.53
N THR A 57 -45.67 -75.74 -0.97
CA THR A 57 -44.81 -76.34 0.06
C THR A 57 -44.75 -77.85 -0.11
N THR A 58 -43.59 -78.38 -0.50
CA THR A 58 -43.32 -79.82 -0.52
C THR A 58 -42.61 -80.25 0.75
N VAL A 59 -43.05 -81.37 1.34
CA VAL A 59 -42.41 -82.02 2.49
C VAL A 59 -41.90 -83.37 2.04
N THR A 60 -40.64 -83.70 2.35
CA THR A 60 -39.98 -84.92 1.88
C THR A 60 -39.11 -85.49 2.98
N ALA A 61 -39.24 -86.78 3.25
CA ALA A 61 -38.29 -87.53 4.06
C ALA A 61 -37.15 -88.03 3.16
N GLU A 62 -35.91 -87.64 3.47
CA GLU A 62 -34.70 -88.05 2.77
C GLU A 62 -33.89 -89.02 3.66
N ILE A 63 -33.75 -90.26 3.24
CA ILE A 63 -32.92 -91.26 3.93
C ILE A 63 -31.50 -91.19 3.37
N ARG A 64 -30.48 -91.07 4.22
CA ARG A 64 -29.07 -90.85 3.83
C ARG A 64 -28.16 -91.85 4.55
N SER A 65 -27.06 -92.27 3.91
CA SER A 65 -26.03 -93.11 4.55
C SER A 65 -25.23 -92.39 5.64
N SER A 66 -25.15 -91.06 5.57
CA SER A 66 -24.63 -90.17 6.61
C SER A 66 -25.18 -88.75 6.40
N GLU A 67 -25.06 -87.87 7.40
CA GLU A 67 -25.41 -86.45 7.26
C GLU A 67 -24.61 -85.77 6.14
N ALA A 68 -23.33 -86.15 5.99
CA ALA A 68 -22.40 -85.58 5.02
C ALA A 68 -22.55 -86.13 3.58
N SER A 69 -23.30 -87.22 3.36
CA SER A 69 -23.60 -87.68 1.99
C SER A 69 -24.35 -86.59 1.22
N PRO A 70 -23.95 -86.20 -0.01
CA PRO A 70 -24.63 -85.14 -0.76
C PRO A 70 -25.99 -85.59 -1.34
N ASN A 71 -26.13 -86.88 -1.65
CA ASN A 71 -27.34 -87.47 -2.22
C ASN A 71 -28.03 -88.41 -1.21
N PRO A 72 -29.38 -88.41 -1.16
CA PRO A 72 -30.13 -89.39 -0.38
C PRO A 72 -30.18 -90.75 -1.09
N VAL A 73 -30.24 -91.81 -0.29
CA VAL A 73 -30.46 -93.20 -0.71
C VAL A 73 -31.94 -93.41 -1.11
N ALA A 74 -32.86 -92.68 -0.47
CA ALA A 74 -34.26 -92.58 -0.87
C ALA A 74 -34.82 -91.19 -0.57
N SER A 75 -35.67 -90.67 -1.48
CA SER A 75 -36.47 -89.45 -1.26
C SER A 75 -37.95 -89.82 -1.28
N LEU A 76 -38.63 -89.62 -0.16
CA LEU A 76 -40.02 -90.02 0.04
C LEU A 76 -40.88 -88.76 0.21
N PRO A 77 -41.67 -88.35 -0.81
CA PRO A 77 -42.58 -87.22 -0.67
C PRO A 77 -43.67 -87.61 0.34
N LEU A 78 -43.78 -86.85 1.43
CA LEU A 78 -44.79 -87.13 2.44
C LEU A 78 -46.14 -86.59 1.96
N GLN A 79 -47.19 -87.38 2.13
CA GLN A 79 -48.57 -87.01 1.79
C GLN A 79 -49.43 -86.99 3.06
N ARG A 80 -50.59 -86.33 3.05
CA ARG A 80 -51.55 -86.45 4.16
C ARG A 80 -52.47 -87.65 3.92
N VAL A 81 -52.71 -88.49 4.92
CA VAL A 81 -53.89 -89.39 4.92
C VAL A 81 -55.03 -88.62 5.58
N ASP A 82 -56.23 -88.73 5.01
CA ASP A 82 -57.50 -88.34 5.64
C ASP A 82 -57.53 -86.96 6.36
N THR A 83 -58.23 -86.91 7.50
CA THR A 83 -58.45 -85.72 8.33
C THR A 83 -57.45 -85.61 9.48
N THR A 84 -56.65 -86.65 9.76
CA THR A 84 -55.58 -86.62 10.76
C THR A 84 -54.43 -85.71 10.33
N ASP A 85 -53.64 -85.22 11.29
CA ASP A 85 -52.49 -84.33 11.02
C ASP A 85 -51.17 -85.09 10.72
N TYR A 86 -51.27 -86.41 10.51
CA TYR A 86 -50.13 -87.24 10.13
C TYR A 86 -49.82 -87.11 8.62
N LEU A 87 -48.54 -86.89 8.32
CA LEU A 87 -47.99 -87.07 6.99
C LEU A 87 -47.36 -88.47 6.88
N TYR A 88 -47.71 -89.23 5.85
CA TYR A 88 -47.26 -90.60 5.65
C TYR A 88 -46.31 -90.75 4.46
N ALA A 89 -45.43 -91.75 4.54
CA ALA A 89 -44.82 -92.41 3.39
C ALA A 89 -44.42 -93.86 3.73
N ASN A 90 -44.37 -94.73 2.73
CA ASN A 90 -43.83 -96.09 2.89
C ASN A 90 -42.30 -96.04 2.84
N LEU A 91 -41.63 -96.65 3.82
CA LEU A 91 -40.18 -96.84 3.81
C LEU A 91 -39.80 -97.93 2.80
N PRO A 92 -38.78 -97.72 1.95
CA PRO A 92 -38.31 -98.72 1.00
C PRO A 92 -37.55 -99.84 1.72
N ASN A 93 -37.45 -101.01 1.08
CA ASN A 93 -36.58 -102.08 1.57
C ASN A 93 -35.10 -101.68 1.40
N LEU A 94 -34.40 -101.49 2.52
CA LEU A 94 -33.02 -101.00 2.58
C LEU A 94 -32.04 -102.11 2.99
N ALA A 95 -30.75 -101.88 2.79
CA ALA A 95 -29.70 -102.81 3.21
C ALA A 95 -29.46 -102.71 4.74
N PRO A 96 -28.99 -103.79 5.42
CA PRO A 96 -28.74 -103.75 6.86
C PRO A 96 -27.57 -102.85 7.24
N THR A 97 -27.87 -101.62 7.66
CA THR A 97 -26.92 -100.63 8.18
C THR A 97 -27.67 -99.52 8.93
N ARG A 98 -26.95 -98.54 9.47
CA ARG A 98 -27.51 -97.32 10.04
C ARG A 98 -27.56 -96.21 8.98
N TYR A 99 -28.72 -95.58 8.86
CA TYR A 99 -29.01 -94.42 8.03
C TYR A 99 -29.41 -93.23 8.90
N VAL A 100 -29.37 -92.03 8.33
CA VAL A 100 -29.95 -90.81 8.90
C VAL A 100 -31.25 -90.50 8.17
N LEU A 101 -32.31 -90.21 8.92
CA LEU A 101 -33.55 -89.67 8.38
C LEU A 101 -33.52 -88.15 8.50
N ASN A 102 -33.50 -87.47 7.35
CA ASN A 102 -33.62 -86.02 7.28
C ASN A 102 -35.04 -85.65 6.81
N LEU A 103 -35.64 -84.64 7.44
CA LEU A 103 -36.82 -83.98 6.88
C LEU A 103 -36.38 -82.78 6.03
N LYS A 104 -36.96 -82.64 4.84
CA LYS A 104 -36.74 -81.54 3.92
C LYS A 104 -38.08 -80.85 3.63
N LEU A 105 -38.10 -79.53 3.83
CA LEU A 105 -39.21 -78.67 3.42
C LEU A 105 -38.70 -77.79 2.28
N ALA A 106 -39.36 -77.81 1.13
CA ALA A 106 -39.02 -76.97 -0.02
C ALA A 106 -40.24 -76.17 -0.47
N TYR A 107 -40.11 -74.85 -0.40
CA TYR A 107 -41.14 -73.87 -0.74
C TYR A 107 -41.02 -73.41 -2.20
N ALA A 108 -42.14 -73.04 -2.83
CA ALA A 108 -42.18 -72.59 -4.22
C ALA A 108 -41.35 -71.31 -4.49
N ASN A 109 -40.96 -70.57 -3.46
CA ASN A 109 -40.01 -69.44 -3.55
C ASN A 109 -38.52 -69.86 -3.56
N GLY A 110 -38.24 -71.15 -3.76
CA GLY A 110 -36.89 -71.72 -3.82
C GLY A 110 -36.20 -71.95 -2.48
N ARG A 111 -36.81 -71.56 -1.35
CA ARG A 111 -36.23 -71.82 -0.02
C ARG A 111 -36.35 -73.29 0.35
N VAL A 112 -35.24 -73.90 0.72
CA VAL A 112 -35.17 -75.29 1.18
C VAL A 112 -34.57 -75.34 2.59
N TYR A 113 -35.29 -75.93 3.52
CA TYR A 113 -34.85 -76.24 4.87
C TYR A 113 -34.63 -77.75 4.98
N ARG A 114 -33.56 -78.19 5.66
CA ARG A 114 -33.31 -79.60 5.98
C ARG A 114 -32.88 -79.72 7.44
N SER A 115 -33.37 -80.74 8.12
CA SER A 115 -32.88 -81.15 9.45
C SER A 115 -32.78 -82.67 9.51
N GLY A 116 -31.75 -83.20 10.16
CA GLY A 116 -31.82 -84.55 10.71
C GLY A 116 -32.94 -84.61 11.76
N ILE A 117 -33.67 -85.72 11.83
CA ILE A 117 -34.73 -85.93 12.83
C ILE A 117 -34.51 -87.20 13.67
N CYS A 118 -34.01 -88.28 13.07
CA CYS A 118 -33.64 -89.50 13.80
C CYS A 118 -32.63 -90.34 12.99
N TYR A 119 -32.06 -91.35 13.64
CA TYR A 119 -31.36 -92.45 12.95
C TYR A 119 -32.34 -93.59 12.66
N ILE A 120 -32.10 -94.30 11.54
CA ILE A 120 -32.78 -95.55 11.20
C ILE A 120 -31.72 -96.67 11.18
N GLU A 121 -31.96 -97.77 11.88
CA GLU A 121 -31.09 -98.95 11.89
C GLU A 121 -31.84 -100.14 11.29
N ILE A 122 -31.35 -100.63 10.15
CA ILE A 122 -31.96 -101.77 9.45
C ILE A 122 -31.33 -103.07 9.96
N VAL A 123 -32.14 -103.88 10.63
CA VAL A 123 -31.77 -105.17 11.21
C VAL A 123 -31.93 -106.27 10.13
N PRO A 124 -30.94 -107.17 9.92
CA PRO A 124 -31.06 -108.26 8.96
C PRO A 124 -32.27 -109.15 9.22
N ALA A 125 -32.92 -109.63 8.15
CA ALA A 125 -34.16 -110.40 8.24
C ALA A 125 -34.08 -111.64 9.16
N GLY A 126 -32.91 -112.32 9.21
CA GLY A 126 -32.67 -113.50 10.05
C GLY A 126 -32.20 -113.24 11.49
N ASN A 127 -32.14 -112.00 11.97
CA ASN A 127 -31.63 -111.70 13.31
C ASN A 127 -32.71 -111.86 14.39
N ILE A 128 -32.40 -112.54 15.50
CA ILE A 128 -33.35 -112.91 16.57
C ILE A 128 -33.68 -111.75 17.53
N ILE A 129 -33.06 -110.58 17.35
CA ILE A 129 -33.37 -109.37 18.14
C ILE A 129 -34.86 -109.00 17.95
N SER A 130 -35.57 -108.87 19.08
CA SER A 130 -36.92 -108.29 19.09
C SER A 130 -36.87 -106.82 18.68
N VAL A 131 -37.63 -106.47 17.65
CA VAL A 131 -37.79 -105.12 17.14
C VAL A 131 -39.27 -104.76 17.37
N PRO A 132 -39.59 -103.67 18.11
CA PRO A 132 -40.97 -103.27 18.31
C PRO A 132 -41.56 -102.74 16.99
N ASP A 133 -42.79 -103.15 16.67
CA ASP A 133 -43.54 -102.61 15.53
C ASP A 133 -43.94 -101.16 15.83
N VAL A 134 -43.29 -100.20 15.16
CA VAL A 134 -43.55 -98.77 15.32
C VAL A 134 -44.63 -98.33 14.35
N THR A 135 -45.84 -98.06 14.86
CA THR A 135 -46.99 -97.62 14.04
C THR A 135 -47.09 -96.10 13.86
N GLY A 136 -46.29 -95.30 14.57
CA GLY A 136 -46.16 -93.86 14.32
C GLY A 136 -44.97 -93.18 15.01
N LEU A 137 -44.56 -92.01 14.48
CA LEU A 137 -43.46 -91.20 15.00
C LEU A 137 -43.86 -89.72 15.05
N ASN A 138 -44.23 -89.22 16.22
CA ASN A 138 -44.57 -87.80 16.39
C ASN A 138 -43.29 -86.96 16.47
N VAL A 139 -43.11 -85.93 15.61
CA VAL A 139 -41.87 -85.12 15.51
C VAL A 139 -42.18 -83.62 15.41
N THR A 140 -42.31 -82.95 16.55
CA THR A 140 -42.53 -81.49 16.59
C THR A 140 -41.25 -80.73 16.24
N LEU A 141 -41.34 -79.81 15.28
CA LEU A 141 -40.24 -78.94 14.83
C LEU A 141 -40.55 -77.46 15.13
N ASP A 142 -39.50 -76.70 15.41
CA ASP A 142 -39.51 -75.24 15.41
C ASP A 142 -38.47 -74.75 14.40
N MET A 143 -38.77 -73.68 13.65
CA MET A 143 -37.83 -73.09 12.70
C MET A 143 -36.66 -72.32 13.36
N ARG A 144 -36.59 -72.25 14.70
CA ARG A 144 -35.50 -71.60 15.44
C ARG A 144 -34.65 -72.52 16.31
N THR A 145 -35.08 -73.74 16.63
CA THR A 145 -34.30 -74.73 17.40
C THR A 145 -34.65 -76.17 16.98
N GLN A 146 -33.67 -77.07 17.05
CA GLN A 146 -33.81 -78.48 16.66
C GLN A 146 -34.89 -79.23 17.46
N VAL A 147 -35.43 -80.29 16.84
CA VAL A 147 -36.45 -81.27 17.29
C VAL A 147 -36.82 -81.19 18.79
N LEU A 148 -38.09 -80.87 19.07
CA LEU A 148 -38.52 -80.52 20.44
C LEU A 148 -39.12 -81.67 21.25
N ASP A 149 -39.76 -82.65 20.60
CA ASP A 149 -40.28 -83.89 21.23
C ASP A 149 -40.33 -85.02 20.19
N ILE A 150 -40.11 -86.26 20.64
CA ILE A 150 -40.29 -87.49 19.85
C ILE A 150 -41.07 -88.50 20.69
N LYS A 151 -42.32 -88.79 20.29
CA LYS A 151 -43.17 -89.82 20.92
C LYS A 151 -43.40 -91.02 20.02
N LEU A 152 -43.17 -92.18 20.61
CA LEU A 152 -43.44 -93.51 20.07
C LEU A 152 -44.70 -94.04 20.75
N ASP A 153 -45.82 -94.01 20.03
CA ASP A 153 -47.03 -94.74 20.43
C ASP A 153 -46.98 -96.15 19.81
N ALA A 154 -47.34 -97.16 20.61
CA ALA A 154 -47.35 -98.55 20.19
C ALA A 154 -48.68 -99.22 20.58
N GLY A 155 -49.32 -99.87 19.63
CA GLY A 155 -50.58 -100.59 19.80
C GLY A 155 -50.66 -101.78 18.83
N PRO A 156 -51.28 -102.91 19.23
CA PRO A 156 -51.13 -104.18 18.51
C PRO A 156 -51.96 -104.22 17.22
N ALA A 157 -51.33 -104.65 16.13
CA ALA A 157 -52.00 -104.96 14.86
C ALA A 157 -52.37 -106.46 14.81
N VAL A 158 -53.64 -106.76 14.49
CA VAL A 158 -54.15 -108.12 14.27
C VAL A 158 -54.69 -108.21 12.85
N ALA A 159 -54.26 -109.22 12.09
CA ALA A 159 -54.69 -109.44 10.70
C ALA A 159 -55.10 -110.90 10.44
N LEU A 160 -56.41 -111.10 10.38
CA LEU A 160 -57.19 -112.08 9.60
C LEU A 160 -56.45 -113.25 8.90
N VAL A 161 -56.91 -114.47 9.20
CA VAL A 161 -57.11 -115.53 8.20
C VAL A 161 -58.51 -116.13 8.41
N GLN A 162 -59.32 -116.22 7.34
CA GLN A 162 -60.52 -117.07 7.31
C GLN A 162 -60.19 -118.38 6.61
N TYR A 163 -60.51 -119.53 7.20
CA TYR A 163 -60.62 -120.79 6.47
C TYR A 163 -61.47 -121.83 7.21
N TYR A 164 -62.43 -122.44 6.50
CA TYR A 164 -63.35 -123.51 6.95
C TYR A 164 -64.37 -123.17 8.07
N ALA A 165 -65.57 -123.77 8.12
CA ALA A 165 -66.36 -124.39 7.05
C ALA A 165 -67.85 -124.50 7.46
N GLU A 166 -68.76 -124.17 6.54
CA GLU A 166 -70.21 -124.41 6.64
C GLU A 166 -70.54 -125.76 5.98
N LEU A 167 -70.74 -126.85 6.76
CA LEU A 167 -71.20 -128.13 6.18
C LEU A 167 -71.76 -129.19 7.18
N ALA A 168 -72.96 -128.99 7.76
CA ALA A 168 -73.97 -130.05 8.09
C ALA A 168 -75.02 -129.57 9.12
N ARG A 169 -76.28 -130.07 9.17
CA ARG A 169 -77.21 -130.67 8.17
C ARG A 169 -78.64 -130.70 8.80
N GLN A 170 -79.71 -130.78 8.00
CA GLN A 170 -81.11 -130.61 8.43
C GLN A 170 -81.86 -131.91 8.87
N SER A 171 -82.83 -131.74 9.79
CA SER A 171 -84.21 -132.34 9.87
C SER A 171 -84.53 -133.87 9.95
N ALA A 172 -85.06 -134.30 11.12
CA ALA A 172 -86.43 -134.86 11.39
C ALA A 172 -87.02 -136.24 10.90
N ILE A 173 -87.41 -137.10 11.88
CA ILE A 173 -88.70 -137.87 12.09
C ILE A 173 -89.01 -139.28 11.46
N ASN A 174 -89.18 -140.29 12.36
CA ASN A 174 -90.07 -141.51 12.56
C ASN A 174 -90.85 -142.31 11.46
N VAL A 175 -91.17 -143.64 11.70
CA VAL A 175 -92.53 -144.31 11.60
C VAL A 175 -92.67 -145.87 11.87
N ALA A 176 -93.67 -146.24 12.71
CA ALA A 176 -94.66 -147.39 12.91
C ALA A 176 -94.52 -148.95 12.69
N GLY A 177 -95.43 -149.71 13.38
CA GLY A 177 -95.72 -151.18 13.27
C GLY A 177 -97.12 -151.71 13.78
N VAL A 178 -97.25 -152.99 14.20
CA VAL A 178 -98.45 -153.93 14.03
C VAL A 178 -98.62 -155.04 15.16
N ASP A 179 -99.60 -155.98 15.34
CA ASP A 179 -100.92 -156.47 14.76
C ASP A 179 -101.70 -157.47 15.74
N SER A 180 -102.88 -158.05 15.38
CA SER A 180 -103.53 -159.37 15.79
C SER A 180 -104.45 -159.47 17.09
N LEU A 181 -105.36 -160.46 17.39
CA LEU A 181 -106.14 -161.54 16.67
C LEU A 181 -107.35 -162.19 17.48
N VAL A 182 -108.61 -162.07 16.99
CA VAL A 182 -109.84 -162.97 16.88
C VAL A 182 -110.39 -164.05 17.92
N ALA A 183 -111.63 -163.82 18.44
CA ALA A 183 -112.95 -164.61 18.58
C ALA A 183 -113.03 -166.18 18.85
N PRO A 184 -114.17 -166.98 18.72
CA PRO A 184 -115.66 -166.76 18.53
C PRO A 184 -116.75 -167.76 19.16
N ILE A 185 -118.06 -167.35 19.22
CA ILE A 185 -119.38 -168.07 18.91
C ILE A 185 -120.19 -169.05 19.85
N GLY A 186 -121.55 -168.86 19.88
CA GLY A 186 -122.66 -169.80 20.24
C GLY A 186 -123.99 -169.09 20.70
N VAL A 187 -125.24 -169.62 20.84
CA VAL A 187 -126.08 -170.79 20.38
C VAL A 187 -127.62 -170.41 20.52
N GLN A 188 -128.61 -171.25 20.11
CA GLN A 188 -130.11 -171.07 20.21
C GLN A 188 -130.76 -171.66 21.50
N VAL A 189 -132.01 -171.35 21.96
CA VAL A 189 -133.39 -171.51 21.36
C VAL A 189 -134.43 -170.52 21.96
N ALA A 190 -135.55 -170.31 21.23
CA ALA A 190 -136.84 -169.65 21.56
C ALA A 190 -137.08 -168.29 20.87
N ALA A 191 -138.11 -168.21 20.01
CA ALA A 191 -138.20 -167.20 18.94
C ALA A 191 -138.85 -165.85 19.33
N ASP A 192 -139.88 -165.85 20.20
CA ASP A 192 -140.83 -164.72 20.26
C ASP A 192 -140.33 -163.46 21.00
N ARG A 193 -139.16 -163.50 21.65
CA ARG A 193 -138.57 -162.31 22.32
C ARG A 193 -137.65 -161.47 21.42
N LEU A 194 -137.24 -161.96 20.26
CA LEU A 194 -136.18 -161.31 19.48
C LEU A 194 -136.65 -160.02 18.77
N LEU A 195 -137.92 -159.93 18.41
CA LEU A 195 -138.49 -158.82 17.63
C LEU A 195 -138.37 -157.46 18.35
N ALA A 196 -138.43 -157.46 19.69
CA ALA A 196 -138.33 -156.25 20.51
C ALA A 196 -136.90 -155.66 20.61
N GLN A 197 -135.85 -156.46 20.36
CA GLN A 197 -134.47 -155.97 20.42
C GLN A 197 -134.02 -155.32 19.10
N ALA A 198 -134.49 -155.83 17.96
CA ALA A 198 -134.08 -155.37 16.63
C ALA A 198 -134.43 -153.89 16.32
N ALA A 199 -135.39 -153.30 17.06
CA ALA A 199 -135.74 -151.89 16.96
C ALA A 199 -134.67 -150.96 17.56
N ARG A 200 -134.01 -151.36 18.67
CA ARG A 200 -133.04 -150.51 19.38
C ARG A 200 -131.77 -150.28 18.56
N ASN A 201 -131.19 -151.34 18.01
CA ASN A 201 -129.93 -151.27 17.26
C ASN A 201 -130.01 -150.35 16.01
N ARG A 202 -131.21 -150.14 15.44
CA ARG A 202 -131.42 -149.16 14.34
C ARG A 202 -131.41 -147.71 14.81
N ALA A 203 -131.81 -147.43 16.06
CA ALA A 203 -131.73 -146.09 16.64
C ALA A 203 -130.27 -145.67 16.87
N ASP A 204 -129.45 -146.55 17.46
CA ASP A 204 -128.02 -146.28 17.72
C ASP A 204 -127.24 -146.07 16.41
N SER A 205 -127.55 -146.86 15.37
CA SER A 205 -126.99 -146.69 14.03
C SER A 205 -127.30 -145.31 13.43
N SER A 206 -128.54 -144.82 13.63
CA SER A 206 -128.98 -143.50 13.17
C SER A 206 -128.32 -142.36 13.97
N ALA A 207 -128.23 -142.50 15.29
CA ALA A 207 -127.54 -141.54 16.16
C ALA A 207 -126.05 -141.41 15.81
N THR A 208 -125.38 -142.52 15.50
CA THR A 208 -123.98 -142.53 15.06
C THR A 208 -123.81 -141.78 13.73
N ALA A 209 -124.70 -142.00 12.75
CA ALA A 209 -124.69 -141.29 11.47
C ALA A 209 -124.92 -139.77 11.65
N ALA A 210 -125.82 -139.37 12.55
CA ALA A 210 -126.03 -137.96 12.90
C ALA A 210 -124.79 -137.33 13.56
N GLY A 211 -124.05 -138.09 14.38
CA GLY A 211 -122.77 -137.66 14.97
C GLY A 211 -121.69 -137.36 13.91
N PHE A 212 -121.55 -138.24 12.91
CA PHE A 212 -120.64 -138.01 11.78
C PHE A 212 -121.06 -136.79 10.93
N ALA A 213 -122.36 -136.63 10.66
CA ALA A 213 -122.87 -135.47 9.93
C ALA A 213 -122.60 -134.14 10.66
N LYS A 214 -122.78 -134.12 11.99
CA LYS A 214 -122.45 -132.96 12.83
C LYS A 214 -120.95 -132.62 12.76
N SER A 215 -120.08 -133.62 12.94
CA SER A 215 -118.62 -133.42 12.90
C SER A 215 -118.13 -132.95 11.52
N GLY A 216 -118.74 -133.44 10.44
CA GLY A 216 -118.46 -132.97 9.08
C GLY A 216 -118.89 -131.52 8.85
N ALA A 217 -120.04 -131.11 9.40
CA ALA A 217 -120.50 -129.71 9.34
C ALA A 217 -119.61 -128.76 10.17
N GLU A 218 -119.13 -129.21 11.33
CA GLU A 218 -118.17 -128.47 12.16
C GLU A 218 -116.82 -128.31 11.43
N GLN A 219 -116.28 -129.39 10.86
CA GLN A 219 -115.03 -129.35 10.07
C GLN A 219 -115.14 -128.51 8.79
N ALA A 220 -116.31 -128.47 8.15
CA ALA A 220 -116.57 -127.59 7.00
C ALA A 220 -116.65 -126.11 7.41
N ARG A 221 -117.24 -125.80 8.57
CA ARG A 221 -117.25 -124.45 9.15
C ARG A 221 -115.83 -123.98 9.47
N ASP A 222 -115.01 -124.82 10.09
CA ASP A 222 -113.63 -124.46 10.46
C ASP A 222 -112.77 -124.18 9.22
N GLN A 223 -112.95 -124.95 8.14
CA GLN A 223 -112.33 -124.63 6.84
C GLN A 223 -112.80 -123.28 6.28
N ALA A 224 -114.11 -123.02 6.25
CA ALA A 224 -114.64 -121.73 5.79
C ALA A 224 -114.10 -120.55 6.62
N GLN A 225 -113.94 -120.74 7.93
CA GLN A 225 -113.38 -119.74 8.84
C GLN A 225 -111.87 -119.55 8.62
N GLY A 226 -111.12 -120.63 8.33
CA GLY A 226 -109.72 -120.57 7.91
C GLY A 226 -109.49 -119.87 6.55
N TYR A 227 -110.38 -120.07 5.58
CA TYR A 227 -110.37 -119.32 4.31
C TYR A 227 -110.67 -117.83 4.54
N ALA A 228 -111.62 -117.49 5.42
CA ALA A 228 -111.91 -116.10 5.77
C ALA A 228 -110.71 -115.41 6.45
N THR A 229 -110.02 -116.08 7.38
CA THR A 229 -108.76 -115.58 7.98
C THR A 229 -107.67 -115.42 6.92
N SER A 230 -107.53 -116.36 5.99
CA SER A 230 -106.54 -116.29 4.91
C SER A 230 -106.80 -115.11 3.96
N ALA A 231 -108.07 -114.84 3.62
CA ALA A 231 -108.47 -113.68 2.83
C ALA A 231 -108.23 -112.35 3.59
N GLY A 232 -108.47 -112.32 4.91
CA GLY A 232 -108.15 -111.17 5.78
C GLY A 232 -106.63 -110.89 5.82
N ASN A 233 -105.81 -111.93 5.95
CA ASN A 233 -104.35 -111.81 5.92
C ASN A 233 -103.86 -111.30 4.55
N ALA A 234 -104.40 -111.82 3.44
CA ALA A 234 -104.07 -111.35 2.10
C ALA A 234 -104.46 -109.87 1.88
N SER A 235 -105.64 -109.45 2.35
CA SER A 235 -106.09 -108.05 2.33
C SER A 235 -105.16 -107.14 3.15
N THR A 236 -104.74 -107.59 4.33
CA THR A 236 -103.76 -106.88 5.16
C THR A 236 -102.42 -106.74 4.44
N SER A 237 -101.88 -107.81 3.85
CA SER A 237 -100.63 -107.80 3.08
C SER A 237 -100.71 -106.88 1.84
N ALA A 238 -101.85 -106.84 1.16
CA ALA A 238 -102.10 -105.91 0.05
C ALA A 238 -102.09 -104.44 0.52
N ASN A 239 -102.75 -104.14 1.64
CA ASN A 239 -102.72 -102.81 2.25
C ASN A 239 -101.30 -102.40 2.68
N THR A 240 -100.56 -103.27 3.37
CA THR A 240 -99.14 -103.01 3.72
C THR A 240 -98.28 -102.75 2.48
N SER A 241 -98.53 -103.47 1.38
CA SER A 241 -97.84 -103.26 0.10
C SER A 241 -98.19 -101.89 -0.51
N ALA A 242 -99.47 -101.50 -0.50
CA ALA A 242 -99.93 -100.20 -0.96
C ALA A 242 -99.34 -99.04 -0.14
N THR A 243 -99.31 -99.16 1.20
CA THR A 243 -98.63 -98.19 2.08
C THR A 243 -97.13 -98.10 1.77
N SER A 244 -96.47 -99.24 1.53
CA SER A 244 -95.04 -99.29 1.19
C SER A 244 -94.75 -98.61 -0.16
N ALA A 245 -95.62 -98.77 -1.14
CA ALA A 245 -95.54 -98.07 -2.43
C ALA A 245 -95.76 -96.56 -2.28
N ALA A 246 -96.76 -96.13 -1.50
CA ALA A 246 -97.02 -94.72 -1.22
C ALA A 246 -95.86 -94.03 -0.46
N ASN A 247 -95.27 -94.72 0.51
CA ASN A 247 -94.07 -94.26 1.22
C ASN A 247 -92.89 -94.14 0.26
N SER A 248 -92.69 -95.12 -0.63
CA SER A 248 -91.61 -95.10 -1.63
C SER A 248 -91.77 -93.94 -2.64
N ALA A 249 -92.99 -93.69 -3.12
CA ALA A 249 -93.31 -92.55 -3.98
C ALA A 249 -93.08 -91.21 -3.27
N THR A 250 -93.41 -91.13 -1.97
CA THR A 250 -93.13 -89.96 -1.13
C THR A 250 -91.63 -89.72 -0.99
N SER A 251 -90.85 -90.76 -0.67
CA SER A 251 -89.38 -90.68 -0.58
C SER A 251 -88.72 -90.28 -1.89
N ALA A 252 -89.23 -90.78 -3.03
CA ALA A 252 -88.75 -90.39 -4.35
C ALA A 252 -89.06 -88.91 -4.66
N ASN A 253 -90.25 -88.42 -4.31
CA ASN A 253 -90.61 -87.02 -4.52
C ASN A 253 -89.82 -86.07 -3.60
N THR A 254 -89.57 -86.46 -2.35
CA THR A 254 -88.63 -85.75 -1.46
C THR A 254 -87.23 -85.70 -2.06
N SER A 255 -86.72 -86.82 -2.56
CA SER A 255 -85.39 -86.89 -3.19
C SER A 255 -85.27 -85.99 -4.43
N LYS A 256 -86.31 -85.95 -5.27
CA LYS A 256 -86.43 -85.02 -6.41
C LYS A 256 -86.39 -83.56 -5.96
N ASN A 257 -87.10 -83.21 -4.89
CA ASN A 257 -87.11 -81.86 -4.34
C ASN A 257 -85.73 -81.49 -3.78
N THR A 258 -85.07 -82.38 -3.04
CA THR A 258 -83.68 -82.20 -2.57
C THR A 258 -82.72 -81.98 -3.74
N ALA A 259 -82.78 -82.80 -4.78
CA ALA A 259 -81.94 -82.63 -5.98
C ALA A 259 -82.18 -81.27 -6.67
N THR A 260 -83.44 -80.82 -6.74
CA THR A 260 -83.81 -79.51 -7.28
C THR A 260 -83.22 -78.36 -6.43
N THR A 261 -83.32 -78.44 -5.11
CA THR A 261 -82.71 -77.46 -4.18
C THR A 261 -81.19 -77.42 -4.31
N GLN A 262 -80.51 -78.58 -4.45
CA GLN A 262 -79.06 -78.61 -4.62
C GLN A 262 -78.61 -78.07 -5.99
N ALA A 263 -79.38 -78.30 -7.05
CA ALA A 263 -79.13 -77.69 -8.36
C ALA A 263 -79.25 -76.15 -8.32
N ASN A 264 -80.30 -75.65 -7.65
CA ASN A 264 -80.48 -74.21 -7.44
C ASN A 264 -79.34 -73.62 -6.59
N SER A 265 -78.94 -74.30 -5.51
CA SER A 265 -77.81 -73.89 -4.66
C SER A 265 -76.50 -73.84 -5.45
N ALA A 266 -76.21 -74.85 -6.26
CA ALA A 266 -75.02 -74.89 -7.11
C ALA A 266 -75.01 -73.75 -8.15
N SER A 267 -76.16 -73.46 -8.77
CA SER A 267 -76.33 -72.31 -9.67
C SER A 267 -76.07 -70.98 -8.96
N SER A 268 -76.62 -70.80 -7.75
CA SER A 268 -76.36 -69.63 -6.91
C SER A 268 -74.89 -69.51 -6.50
N SER A 269 -74.20 -70.61 -6.22
CA SER A 269 -72.75 -70.62 -5.94
C SER A 269 -71.91 -70.26 -7.17
N ALA A 270 -72.29 -70.74 -8.36
CA ALA A 270 -71.62 -70.38 -9.61
C ALA A 270 -71.77 -68.87 -9.92
N GLY A 271 -72.96 -68.31 -9.72
CA GLY A 271 -73.21 -66.86 -9.83
C GLY A 271 -72.33 -66.04 -8.87
N GLN A 272 -72.25 -66.46 -7.60
CA GLN A 272 -71.35 -65.82 -6.62
C GLN A 272 -69.88 -65.91 -7.04
N ALA A 273 -69.41 -67.06 -7.51
CA ALA A 273 -68.03 -67.23 -7.98
C ALA A 273 -67.70 -66.31 -9.17
N ALA A 274 -68.61 -66.16 -10.13
CA ALA A 274 -68.47 -65.24 -11.26
C ALA A 274 -68.45 -63.76 -10.80
N SER A 275 -69.29 -63.40 -9.82
CA SER A 275 -69.26 -62.07 -9.20
C SER A 275 -67.92 -61.81 -8.47
N SER A 276 -67.41 -62.78 -7.72
CA SER A 276 -66.11 -62.68 -7.04
C SER A 276 -64.94 -62.55 -8.03
N ALA A 277 -64.96 -63.29 -9.14
CA ALA A 277 -63.96 -63.16 -10.20
C ALA A 277 -63.99 -61.76 -10.85
N THR A 278 -65.18 -61.21 -11.09
CA THR A 278 -65.38 -59.86 -11.64
C THR A 278 -64.87 -58.79 -10.65
N ALA A 279 -65.16 -58.95 -9.36
CA ALA A 279 -64.64 -58.08 -8.31
C ALA A 279 -63.09 -58.14 -8.22
N ALA A 280 -62.50 -59.33 -8.26
CA ALA A 280 -61.05 -59.52 -8.24
C ALA A 280 -60.36 -58.87 -9.46
N ALA A 281 -60.93 -59.01 -10.67
CA ALA A 281 -60.44 -58.33 -11.87
C ALA A 281 -60.52 -56.80 -11.74
N THR A 282 -61.60 -56.28 -11.16
CA THR A 282 -61.77 -54.84 -10.88
C THR A 282 -60.73 -54.35 -9.87
N SER A 283 -60.49 -55.10 -8.78
CA SER A 283 -59.42 -54.80 -7.81
C SER A 283 -58.03 -54.80 -8.43
N ALA A 284 -57.74 -55.72 -9.37
CA ALA A 284 -56.47 -55.75 -10.09
C ALA A 284 -56.29 -54.51 -10.99
N GLY A 285 -57.34 -54.08 -11.70
CA GLY A 285 -57.33 -52.83 -12.48
C GLY A 285 -57.11 -51.58 -11.62
N ASN A 286 -57.74 -51.52 -10.45
CA ASN A 286 -57.55 -50.44 -9.48
C ASN A 286 -56.14 -50.43 -8.88
N ALA A 287 -55.55 -51.60 -8.63
CA ALA A 287 -54.17 -51.73 -8.16
C ALA A 287 -53.15 -51.24 -9.21
N LEU A 288 -53.30 -51.67 -10.46
CA LEU A 288 -52.47 -51.20 -11.59
C LEU A 288 -52.61 -49.68 -11.80
N SER A 289 -53.82 -49.13 -11.69
CA SER A 289 -54.06 -47.68 -11.77
C SER A 289 -53.36 -46.92 -10.63
N SER A 290 -53.33 -47.50 -9.43
CA SER A 290 -52.63 -46.93 -8.27
C SER A 290 -51.10 -47.00 -8.41
N GLU A 291 -50.57 -48.07 -9.00
CA GLU A 291 -49.14 -48.18 -9.34
C GLU A 291 -48.73 -47.11 -10.37
N GLN A 292 -49.51 -46.93 -11.43
CA GLN A 292 -49.27 -45.90 -12.45
C GLN A 292 -49.34 -44.48 -11.85
N ALA A 293 -50.30 -44.21 -10.97
CA ALA A 293 -50.36 -42.94 -10.23
C ALA A 293 -49.13 -42.73 -9.33
N ALA A 294 -48.68 -43.75 -8.59
CA ALA A 294 -47.49 -43.68 -7.75
C ALA A 294 -46.21 -43.44 -8.58
N ALA A 295 -46.09 -44.06 -9.76
CA ALA A 295 -45.00 -43.81 -10.70
C ALA A 295 -45.04 -42.37 -11.25
N GLY A 296 -46.23 -41.85 -11.56
CA GLY A 296 -46.44 -40.45 -11.95
C GLY A 296 -46.01 -39.47 -10.86
N HIS A 297 -46.43 -39.70 -9.60
CA HIS A 297 -46.03 -38.88 -8.45
C HIS A 297 -44.52 -38.93 -8.18
N LYS A 298 -43.88 -40.11 -8.32
CA LYS A 298 -42.42 -40.25 -8.23
C LYS A 298 -41.70 -39.39 -9.27
N ASN A 299 -42.16 -39.41 -10.52
CA ASN A 299 -41.56 -38.62 -11.60
C ASN A 299 -41.80 -37.11 -11.38
N ALA A 300 -43.00 -36.70 -10.94
CA ALA A 300 -43.28 -35.32 -10.58
C ALA A 300 -42.38 -34.81 -9.44
N ALA A 301 -42.17 -35.62 -8.39
CA ALA A 301 -41.27 -35.30 -7.29
C ALA A 301 -39.80 -35.16 -7.74
N ALA A 302 -39.32 -36.01 -8.65
CA ALA A 302 -37.98 -35.91 -9.23
C ALA A 302 -37.81 -34.62 -10.06
N THR A 303 -38.82 -34.24 -10.85
CA THR A 303 -38.84 -32.95 -11.56
C THR A 303 -38.82 -31.78 -10.58
N SER A 304 -39.67 -31.79 -9.55
CA SER A 304 -39.68 -30.73 -8.52
C SER A 304 -38.34 -30.60 -7.78
N ALA A 305 -37.67 -31.71 -7.46
CA ALA A 305 -36.33 -31.69 -6.87
C ALA A 305 -35.28 -31.09 -7.82
N THR A 306 -35.37 -31.40 -9.11
CA THR A 306 -34.49 -30.85 -10.15
C THR A 306 -34.69 -29.34 -10.33
N SER A 307 -35.95 -28.89 -10.35
CA SER A 307 -36.30 -27.46 -10.37
C SER A 307 -35.80 -26.73 -9.12
N ALA A 308 -36.00 -27.30 -7.92
CA ALA A 308 -35.52 -26.72 -6.67
C ALA A 308 -33.97 -26.61 -6.64
N SER A 309 -33.25 -27.62 -7.13
CA SER A 309 -31.80 -27.58 -7.29
C SER A 309 -31.35 -26.49 -8.27
N THR A 310 -32.10 -26.31 -9.37
CA THR A 310 -31.84 -25.26 -10.36
C THR A 310 -32.03 -23.87 -9.76
N SER A 311 -33.14 -23.64 -9.04
CA SER A 311 -33.42 -22.38 -8.35
C SER A 311 -32.38 -22.07 -7.27
N ALA A 312 -31.92 -23.07 -6.50
CA ALA A 312 -30.84 -22.88 -5.53
C ALA A 312 -29.52 -22.43 -6.19
N GLY A 313 -29.18 -23.01 -7.35
CA GLY A 313 -28.03 -22.57 -8.16
C GLY A 313 -28.17 -21.13 -8.68
N GLN A 314 -29.37 -20.75 -9.14
CA GLN A 314 -29.68 -19.38 -9.57
C GLN A 314 -29.61 -18.37 -8.40
N SER A 315 -30.10 -18.73 -7.22
CA SER A 315 -29.96 -17.91 -6.01
C SER A 315 -28.50 -17.73 -5.60
N LEU A 316 -27.67 -18.77 -5.67
CA LEU A 316 -26.23 -18.68 -5.37
C LEU A 316 -25.48 -17.80 -6.38
N ALA A 317 -25.77 -17.94 -7.67
CA ALA A 317 -25.22 -17.06 -8.72
C ALA A 317 -25.63 -15.59 -8.51
N SER A 318 -26.86 -15.35 -8.07
CA SER A 318 -27.37 -14.01 -7.74
C SER A 318 -26.67 -13.41 -6.52
N ALA A 319 -26.46 -14.21 -5.46
CA ALA A 319 -25.73 -13.79 -4.27
C ALA A 319 -24.26 -13.43 -4.57
N ASN A 320 -23.58 -14.24 -5.38
CA ASN A 320 -22.20 -13.97 -5.84
C ASN A 320 -22.14 -12.67 -6.68
N SER A 321 -23.14 -12.43 -7.52
CA SER A 321 -23.25 -11.21 -8.33
C SER A 321 -23.49 -9.96 -7.46
N ALA A 322 -24.29 -10.08 -6.40
CA ALA A 322 -24.53 -9.02 -5.43
C ALA A 322 -23.24 -8.68 -4.64
N SER A 323 -22.53 -9.69 -4.12
CA SER A 323 -21.26 -9.50 -3.39
C SER A 323 -20.17 -8.89 -4.29
N THR A 324 -20.11 -9.29 -5.57
CA THR A 324 -19.23 -8.65 -6.57
C THR A 324 -19.59 -7.18 -6.76
N SER A 325 -20.88 -6.85 -6.82
CA SER A 325 -21.37 -5.48 -6.97
C SER A 325 -21.08 -4.61 -5.74
N GLU A 326 -21.17 -5.17 -4.53
CA GLU A 326 -20.77 -4.51 -3.28
C GLU A 326 -19.26 -4.19 -3.26
N SER A 327 -18.42 -5.15 -3.66
CA SER A 327 -16.96 -4.96 -3.75
C SER A 327 -16.58 -3.88 -4.77
N ASN A 328 -17.27 -3.84 -5.91
CA ASN A 328 -17.13 -2.77 -6.90
C ASN A 328 -17.56 -1.41 -6.35
N ALA A 329 -18.70 -1.33 -5.65
CA ALA A 329 -19.18 -0.09 -5.02
C ALA A 329 -18.20 0.45 -3.96
N LEU A 330 -17.64 -0.44 -3.13
CA LEU A 330 -16.58 -0.09 -2.16
C LEU A 330 -15.34 0.49 -2.86
N THR A 331 -14.94 -0.11 -3.98
CA THR A 331 -13.80 0.32 -4.80
C THR A 331 -14.05 1.72 -5.39
N TYR A 332 -15.21 1.96 -6.00
CA TYR A 332 -15.57 3.28 -6.54
C TYR A 332 -15.64 4.36 -5.45
N ARG A 333 -16.18 4.04 -4.26
CA ARG A 333 -16.21 4.95 -3.11
C ARG A 333 -14.79 5.35 -2.67
N ASN A 334 -13.87 4.39 -2.59
CA ASN A 334 -12.48 4.65 -2.21
C ASN A 334 -11.74 5.49 -3.27
N ALA A 335 -12.01 5.24 -4.56
CA ALA A 335 -11.49 6.07 -5.65
C ALA A 335 -12.03 7.51 -5.60
N ALA A 336 -13.32 7.71 -5.28
CA ALA A 336 -13.92 9.02 -5.13
C ALA A 336 -13.27 9.84 -3.99
N ALA A 337 -13.07 9.24 -2.82
CA ALA A 337 -12.40 9.90 -1.67
C ALA A 337 -10.92 10.24 -1.97
N THR A 338 -10.25 9.42 -2.78
CA THR A 338 -8.89 9.72 -3.28
C THR A 338 -8.92 10.94 -4.22
N SER A 339 -9.92 11.01 -5.11
CA SER A 339 -10.10 12.13 -6.04
C SER A 339 -10.42 13.45 -5.32
N GLU A 340 -11.25 13.41 -4.27
CA GLU A 340 -11.54 14.54 -3.38
C GLU A 340 -10.28 15.07 -2.69
N THR A 341 -9.45 14.16 -2.16
CA THR A 341 -8.17 14.48 -1.51
C THR A 341 -7.20 15.16 -2.49
N ASN A 342 -7.14 14.67 -3.74
CA ASN A 342 -6.35 15.28 -4.80
C ASN A 342 -6.89 16.69 -5.17
N ALA A 343 -8.21 16.84 -5.31
CA ALA A 343 -8.83 18.13 -5.60
C ALA A 343 -8.60 19.18 -4.48
N GLN A 344 -8.63 18.77 -3.21
CA GLN A 344 -8.25 19.62 -2.08
C GLN A 344 -6.76 20.02 -2.14
N THR A 345 -5.88 19.10 -2.53
CA THR A 345 -4.45 19.35 -2.69
C THR A 345 -4.17 20.36 -3.80
N TYR A 346 -4.76 20.21 -4.97
CA TYR A 346 -4.63 21.17 -6.07
C TYR A 346 -5.21 22.54 -5.73
N ARG A 347 -6.32 22.62 -4.98
CA ARG A 347 -6.89 23.89 -4.49
C ARG A 347 -5.90 24.64 -3.59
N ASN A 348 -5.21 23.91 -2.71
CA ASN A 348 -4.18 24.49 -1.83
C ASN A 348 -2.98 25.00 -2.64
N GLN A 349 -2.48 24.22 -3.61
CA GLN A 349 -1.38 24.62 -4.49
C GLN A 349 -1.72 25.85 -5.34
N ALA A 350 -2.95 25.94 -5.86
CA ALA A 350 -3.43 27.11 -6.60
C ALA A 350 -3.49 28.35 -5.69
N SER A 351 -3.96 28.21 -4.45
CA SER A 351 -3.97 29.29 -3.46
C SER A 351 -2.56 29.80 -3.14
N SER A 352 -1.60 28.90 -2.87
CA SER A 352 -0.19 29.27 -2.65
C SER A 352 0.44 29.95 -3.88
N SER A 353 0.11 29.49 -5.09
CA SER A 353 0.57 30.10 -6.34
C SER A 353 0.03 31.52 -6.52
N ALA A 354 -1.23 31.76 -6.17
CA ALA A 354 -1.83 33.09 -6.18
C ALA A 354 -1.17 34.04 -5.16
N THR A 355 -0.85 33.56 -3.95
CA THR A 355 -0.08 34.33 -2.96
C THR A 355 1.31 34.70 -3.49
N ASN A 356 2.05 33.74 -4.04
CA ASN A 356 3.38 33.97 -4.59
C ASN A 356 3.36 34.98 -5.76
N ALA A 357 2.33 34.93 -6.62
CA ALA A 357 2.14 35.90 -7.70
C ALA A 357 1.86 37.31 -7.16
N ALA A 358 1.03 37.43 -6.12
CA ALA A 358 0.75 38.72 -5.46
C ALA A 358 2.03 39.32 -4.82
N THR A 359 2.79 38.53 -4.07
CA THR A 359 4.08 38.95 -3.50
C THR A 359 5.06 39.40 -4.59
N SER A 360 5.13 38.66 -5.70
CA SER A 360 5.98 39.01 -6.85
C SER A 360 5.58 40.35 -7.49
N ALA A 361 4.27 40.61 -7.62
CA ALA A 361 3.77 41.89 -8.11
C ALA A 361 4.08 43.07 -7.17
N THR A 362 3.97 42.86 -5.85
CA THR A 362 4.41 43.86 -4.84
C THR A 362 5.91 44.14 -4.95
N SER A 363 6.74 43.11 -5.09
CA SER A 363 8.19 43.25 -5.26
C SER A 363 8.56 44.01 -6.54
N ALA A 364 7.91 43.70 -7.67
CA ALA A 364 8.11 44.42 -8.93
C ALA A 364 7.71 45.90 -8.83
N SER A 365 6.59 46.20 -8.16
CA SER A 365 6.13 47.58 -7.90
C SER A 365 7.14 48.37 -7.06
N ALA A 366 7.69 47.76 -6.00
CA ALA A 366 8.74 48.36 -5.19
C ALA A 366 10.03 48.63 -6.00
N SER A 367 10.45 47.68 -6.84
CA SER A 367 11.60 47.85 -7.73
C SER A 367 11.40 48.96 -8.78
N ALA A 368 10.18 49.12 -9.30
CA ALA A 368 9.83 50.23 -10.20
C ALA A 368 9.92 51.59 -9.48
N GLY A 369 9.44 51.67 -8.23
CA GLY A 369 9.58 52.88 -7.40
C GLY A 369 11.05 53.26 -7.11
N GLN A 370 11.88 52.27 -6.78
CA GLN A 370 13.34 52.46 -6.60
C GLN A 370 14.03 52.93 -7.90
N SER A 371 13.60 52.40 -9.05
CA SER A 371 14.11 52.80 -10.37
C SER A 371 13.74 54.26 -10.71
N ALA A 372 12.50 54.67 -10.42
CA ALA A 372 12.05 56.06 -10.61
C ALA A 372 12.80 57.05 -9.70
N ALA A 373 13.03 56.69 -8.44
CA ALA A 373 13.84 57.50 -7.52
C ALA A 373 15.29 57.63 -8.02
N SER A 374 15.89 56.54 -8.52
CA SER A 374 17.24 56.54 -9.10
C SER A 374 17.33 57.43 -10.34
N ALA A 375 16.32 57.40 -11.22
CA ALA A 375 16.24 58.28 -12.38
C ALA A 375 16.14 59.77 -11.99
N THR A 376 15.40 60.07 -10.92
CA THR A 376 15.30 61.44 -10.36
C THR A 376 16.65 61.90 -9.83
N GLN A 377 17.37 61.04 -9.10
CA GLN A 377 18.71 61.36 -8.58
C GLN A 377 19.76 61.53 -9.70
N ALA A 378 19.64 60.79 -10.80
CA ALA A 378 20.46 60.99 -11.99
C ALA A 378 20.17 62.35 -12.67
N GLY A 379 18.90 62.74 -12.81
CA GLY A 379 18.50 64.06 -13.34
C GLY A 379 19.03 65.23 -12.49
N ASN A 380 18.96 65.11 -11.16
CA ASN A 380 19.56 66.09 -10.24
C ASN A 380 21.09 66.16 -10.41
N SER A 381 21.75 65.01 -10.59
CA SER A 381 23.20 64.93 -10.79
C SER A 381 23.64 65.58 -12.11
N ALA A 382 22.88 65.37 -13.20
CA ALA A 382 23.11 66.03 -14.48
C ALA A 382 22.90 67.56 -14.39
N THR A 383 21.90 68.01 -13.62
CA THR A 383 21.65 69.43 -13.37
C THR A 383 22.83 70.08 -12.63
N ASN A 384 23.35 69.41 -11.60
CA ASN A 384 24.53 69.89 -10.85
C ASN A 384 25.81 69.91 -11.71
N ALA A 385 25.95 68.96 -12.65
CA ALA A 385 27.06 68.96 -13.60
C ALA A 385 27.00 70.18 -14.54
N GLY A 386 25.83 70.51 -15.09
CA GLY A 386 25.64 71.70 -15.93
C GLY A 386 25.88 73.02 -15.18
N GLN A 387 25.48 73.11 -13.90
CA GLN A 387 25.82 74.26 -13.05
C GLN A 387 27.34 74.37 -12.80
N SER A 388 28.04 73.23 -12.67
CA SER A 388 29.49 73.18 -12.50
C SER A 388 30.24 73.60 -13.77
N GLU A 389 29.76 73.18 -14.95
CA GLU A 389 30.27 73.62 -16.26
C GLU A 389 30.11 75.13 -16.45
N ALA A 390 28.90 75.67 -16.18
CA ALA A 390 28.65 77.11 -16.24
C ALA A 390 29.57 77.90 -15.29
N SER A 391 29.78 77.39 -14.07
CA SER A 391 30.68 77.98 -13.09
C SER A 391 32.14 77.97 -13.58
N ALA A 392 32.60 76.87 -14.18
CA ALA A 392 33.93 76.77 -14.77
C ALA A 392 34.12 77.73 -15.96
N LEU A 393 33.08 77.93 -16.78
CA LEU A 393 33.11 78.91 -17.88
C LEU A 393 33.21 80.35 -17.36
N VAL A 394 32.49 80.70 -16.29
CA VAL A 394 32.62 81.99 -15.60
C VAL A 394 34.05 82.18 -15.05
N SER A 395 34.61 81.16 -14.38
CA SER A 395 35.99 81.20 -13.89
C SER A 395 37.02 81.35 -15.01
N LYS A 396 36.84 80.67 -16.15
CA LYS A 396 37.69 80.82 -17.35
C LYS A 396 37.66 82.25 -17.89
N ASN A 397 36.48 82.85 -17.99
CA ASN A 397 36.31 84.22 -18.49
C ASN A 397 36.92 85.25 -17.51
N ALA A 398 36.80 85.03 -16.20
CA ALA A 398 37.47 85.85 -15.19
C ALA A 398 39.00 85.74 -15.26
N ALA A 399 39.55 84.54 -15.50
CA ALA A 399 40.98 84.32 -15.70
C ALA A 399 41.51 85.03 -16.95
N ALA A 400 40.82 84.92 -18.09
CA ALA A 400 41.18 85.63 -19.33
C ALA A 400 41.10 87.17 -19.17
N THR A 401 40.13 87.66 -18.39
CA THR A 401 40.04 89.09 -18.03
C THR A 401 41.23 89.51 -17.18
N SER A 402 41.65 88.67 -16.23
CA SER A 402 42.82 88.92 -15.37
C SER A 402 44.13 88.91 -16.16
N GLU A 403 44.27 88.04 -17.17
CA GLU A 403 45.39 88.03 -18.10
C GLU A 403 45.45 89.33 -18.93
N GLY A 404 44.33 89.80 -19.47
CA GLY A 404 44.24 91.09 -20.17
C GLY A 404 44.60 92.28 -19.28
N ASN A 405 44.18 92.26 -18.02
CA ASN A 405 44.57 93.27 -17.03
C ASN A 405 46.07 93.21 -16.72
N ALA A 406 46.64 92.02 -16.52
CA ALA A 406 48.08 91.84 -16.28
C ALA A 406 48.93 92.30 -17.47
N LEU A 407 48.51 92.00 -18.71
CA LEU A 407 49.10 92.53 -19.94
C LEU A 407 49.06 94.07 -19.98
N THR A 408 47.92 94.66 -19.62
CA THR A 408 47.74 96.12 -19.57
C THR A 408 48.66 96.77 -18.53
N HIS A 409 48.75 96.21 -17.31
CA HIS A 409 49.67 96.68 -16.28
C HIS A 409 51.14 96.51 -16.68
N ARG A 410 51.52 95.40 -17.33
CA ARG A 410 52.87 95.19 -17.86
C ARG A 410 53.24 96.25 -18.90
N ASN A 411 52.33 96.56 -19.82
CA ASN A 411 52.53 97.58 -20.84
C ASN A 411 52.65 98.98 -20.21
N ALA A 412 51.80 99.30 -19.22
CA ALA A 412 51.89 100.56 -18.47
C ALA A 412 53.22 100.68 -17.71
N ALA A 413 53.69 99.61 -17.06
CA ALA A 413 54.99 99.57 -16.39
C ALA A 413 56.17 99.76 -17.37
N ASN A 414 56.10 99.16 -18.56
CA ASN A 414 57.13 99.32 -19.59
C ASN A 414 57.16 100.76 -20.16
N THR A 415 56.00 101.39 -20.33
CA THR A 415 55.89 102.83 -20.62
C THR A 415 56.49 103.67 -19.50
N SER A 416 56.17 103.39 -18.23
CA SER A 416 56.76 104.08 -17.07
C SER A 416 58.29 103.94 -17.01
N ALA A 417 58.83 102.75 -17.30
CA ALA A 417 60.27 102.51 -17.38
C ALA A 417 60.93 103.29 -18.54
N THR A 418 60.25 103.40 -19.68
CA THR A 418 60.70 104.18 -20.83
C THR A 418 60.73 105.69 -20.50
N SER A 419 59.69 106.20 -19.83
CA SER A 419 59.65 107.57 -19.31
C SER A 419 60.76 107.82 -18.28
N ALA A 420 60.98 106.91 -17.33
CA ALA A 420 62.04 107.03 -16.34
C ALA A 420 63.45 107.05 -16.97
N SER A 421 63.69 106.19 -17.97
CA SER A 421 64.94 106.20 -18.76
C SER A 421 65.13 107.52 -19.53
N THR A 422 64.04 108.07 -20.08
CA THR A 422 64.05 109.37 -20.76
C THR A 422 64.39 110.51 -19.78
N SER A 423 63.77 110.54 -18.60
CA SER A 423 64.08 111.52 -17.54
C SER A 423 65.50 111.36 -16.99
N ALA A 424 66.03 110.15 -16.90
CA ALA A 424 67.43 109.90 -16.53
C ALA A 424 68.41 110.48 -17.57
N GLY A 425 68.13 110.29 -18.87
CA GLY A 425 68.90 110.92 -19.94
C GLY A 425 68.83 112.45 -19.92
N GLN A 426 67.67 113.03 -19.65
CA GLN A 426 67.50 114.48 -19.48
C GLN A 426 68.27 115.01 -18.26
N ALA A 427 68.28 114.28 -17.14
CA ALA A 427 69.06 114.62 -15.95
C ALA A 427 70.57 114.54 -16.24
N GLN A 428 71.05 113.53 -16.98
CA GLN A 428 72.45 113.41 -17.37
C GLN A 428 72.89 114.52 -18.34
N ALA A 429 72.04 114.91 -19.28
CA ALA A 429 72.28 116.07 -20.15
C ALA A 429 72.38 117.37 -19.32
N SER A 430 71.48 117.56 -18.36
CA SER A 430 71.47 118.71 -17.44
C SER A 430 72.72 118.76 -16.57
N ALA A 431 73.16 117.62 -16.03
CA ALA A 431 74.40 117.50 -15.27
C ALA A 431 75.65 117.79 -16.13
N THR A 432 75.65 117.35 -17.39
CA THR A 432 76.71 117.67 -18.37
C THR A 432 76.77 119.18 -18.63
N GLN A 433 75.63 119.83 -18.82
CA GLN A 433 75.55 121.27 -19.05
C GLN A 433 75.94 122.09 -17.79
N ALA A 434 75.64 121.59 -16.58
CA ALA A 434 76.14 122.15 -15.34
C ALA A 434 77.67 122.02 -15.22
N GLY A 435 78.25 120.88 -15.59
CA GLY A 435 79.71 120.68 -15.66
C GLY A 435 80.41 121.62 -16.64
N THR A 436 79.83 121.80 -17.83
CA THR A 436 80.29 122.81 -18.81
C THR A 436 80.23 124.23 -18.23
N SER A 437 79.16 124.55 -17.50
CA SER A 437 78.99 125.87 -16.86
C SER A 437 80.03 126.11 -15.76
N ALA A 438 80.36 125.09 -14.96
CA ALA A 438 81.43 125.15 -13.97
C ALA A 438 82.82 125.32 -14.62
N THR A 439 83.08 124.66 -15.75
CA THR A 439 84.32 124.81 -16.52
C THR A 439 84.46 126.25 -17.06
N ASN A 440 83.37 126.83 -17.56
CA ASN A 440 83.33 128.22 -18.01
C ASN A 440 83.57 129.22 -16.86
N ALA A 441 83.04 128.93 -15.67
CA ALA A 441 83.28 129.75 -14.46
C ALA A 441 84.75 129.70 -14.02
N ALA A 442 85.35 128.51 -13.91
CA ALA A 442 86.77 128.35 -13.56
C ALA A 442 87.72 129.01 -14.59
N THR A 443 87.36 128.94 -15.88
CA THR A 443 88.08 129.65 -16.95
C THR A 443 88.01 131.17 -16.76
N SER A 444 86.85 131.69 -16.35
CA SER A 444 86.64 133.11 -16.08
C SER A 444 87.43 133.60 -14.85
N GLU A 445 87.53 132.77 -13.81
CA GLU A 445 88.38 133.02 -12.64
C GLU A 445 89.88 133.09 -13.01
N GLY A 446 90.37 132.14 -13.80
CA GLY A 446 91.77 132.13 -14.29
C GLY A 446 92.11 133.38 -15.13
N ASN A 447 91.15 133.85 -15.94
CA ASN A 447 91.30 135.11 -16.67
C ASN A 447 91.38 136.32 -15.72
N ALA A 448 90.51 136.41 -14.72
CA ALA A 448 90.55 137.48 -13.71
C ALA A 448 91.87 137.49 -12.90
N LEU A 449 92.38 136.32 -12.53
CA LEU A 449 93.67 136.15 -11.85
C LEU A 449 94.84 136.68 -12.71
N THR A 450 94.77 136.43 -14.02
CA THR A 450 95.78 136.88 -15.00
C THR A 450 95.80 138.41 -15.12
N TYR A 451 94.64 139.05 -15.26
CA TYR A 451 94.56 140.52 -15.32
C TYR A 451 95.04 141.18 -14.02
N ARG A 452 94.75 140.60 -12.85
CA ARG A 452 95.27 141.09 -11.55
C ARG A 452 96.80 141.10 -11.51
N ASN A 453 97.45 140.03 -11.95
CA ASN A 453 98.92 139.94 -11.98
C ASN A 453 99.53 141.01 -12.89
N GLN A 454 98.96 141.22 -14.10
CA GLN A 454 99.43 142.23 -15.05
C GLN A 454 99.39 143.65 -14.47
N ALA A 455 98.30 144.00 -13.76
CA ALA A 455 98.16 145.31 -13.12
C ALA A 455 99.20 145.57 -12.01
N GLN A 456 99.59 144.54 -11.25
CA GLN A 456 100.62 144.67 -10.21
C GLN A 456 102.00 144.93 -10.80
N SER A 457 102.39 144.22 -11.87
CA SER A 457 103.67 144.44 -12.56
C SER A 457 103.82 145.87 -13.10
N ALA A 458 102.73 146.47 -13.58
CA ALA A 458 102.73 147.87 -14.06
C ALA A 458 102.94 148.89 -12.92
N ARG A 459 102.40 148.63 -11.72
CA ARG A 459 102.58 149.50 -10.54
C ARG A 459 104.03 149.54 -10.08
N ASP A 460 104.66 148.37 -9.95
CA ASP A 460 105.97 148.25 -9.29
C ASP A 460 107.11 148.85 -10.14
N ALA A 461 106.95 148.85 -11.46
CA ALA A 461 107.85 149.53 -12.38
C ALA A 461 107.92 151.07 -12.19
N ALA A 462 106.83 151.70 -11.74
CA ALA A 462 106.76 153.17 -11.62
C ALA A 462 107.51 153.73 -10.40
N ILE A 463 107.69 152.93 -9.34
CA ILE A 463 108.19 153.41 -8.04
C ILE A 463 109.72 153.64 -8.05
N SER A 464 110.47 152.96 -8.91
CA SER A 464 111.94 152.96 -8.89
C SER A 464 112.61 154.22 -9.48
N ALA A 465 111.85 155.17 -10.03
CA ALA A 465 112.38 156.20 -10.91
C ALA A 465 112.82 157.53 -10.24
N VAL A 466 112.59 157.73 -8.93
CA VAL A 466 112.52 159.09 -8.33
C VAL A 466 113.23 159.24 -6.96
N GLN A 467 114.50 158.85 -6.83
CA GLN A 467 115.27 159.00 -5.56
C GLN A 467 116.49 159.92 -5.66
N ASN A 468 116.82 160.59 -4.55
CA ASN A 468 117.97 161.48 -4.35
C ASN A 468 118.71 161.07 -3.06
N VAL A 469 120.02 161.33 -2.95
CA VAL A 469 120.87 160.96 -1.80
C VAL A 469 121.68 162.15 -1.27
N THR A 470 121.90 162.20 0.05
CA THR A 470 122.76 163.19 0.72
C THR A 470 123.88 162.49 1.51
N VAL A 471 125.09 163.04 1.48
CA VAL A 471 126.32 162.51 2.10
C VAL A 471 127.00 163.61 2.92
N ASN A 472 127.61 163.25 4.05
CA ASN A 472 128.42 164.15 4.89
C ASN A 472 129.86 163.62 4.94
N LEU A 473 130.84 164.48 4.64
CA LEU A 473 132.27 164.16 4.63
C LEU A 473 132.98 164.47 5.96
N GLY A 474 132.33 165.23 6.86
CA GLY A 474 132.92 165.67 8.12
C GLY A 474 134.14 166.58 7.94
N ASN A 475 135.07 166.53 8.89
CA ASN A 475 136.32 167.29 8.84
C ASN A 475 137.36 166.55 8.00
N VAL A 476 137.87 167.20 6.95
CA VAL A 476 138.79 166.64 5.96
C VAL A 476 140.09 167.44 5.88
N SER A 477 141.24 166.75 5.88
CA SER A 477 142.57 167.36 6.02
C SER A 477 143.59 166.95 4.96
N THR A 478 143.31 165.92 4.17
CA THR A 478 144.29 165.25 3.29
C THR A 478 143.62 164.66 2.04
N SER A 479 142.56 163.86 2.20
CA SER A 479 141.78 163.32 1.08
C SER A 479 140.33 163.01 1.42
N ALA A 480 139.43 163.11 0.45
CA ALA A 480 138.03 162.67 0.57
C ALA A 480 137.52 162.04 -0.73
N THR A 481 136.57 161.11 -0.63
CA THR A 481 135.97 160.42 -1.79
C THR A 481 134.45 160.61 -1.79
N ILE A 482 133.90 160.89 -2.98
CA ILE A 482 132.48 161.07 -3.24
C ILE A 482 132.05 160.06 -4.30
N ASP A 483 131.06 159.22 -4.02
CA ASP A 483 130.46 158.35 -5.04
C ASP A 483 129.07 158.82 -5.46
N MET A 484 128.86 158.93 -6.77
CA MET A 484 127.60 159.34 -7.37
C MET A 484 126.73 158.16 -7.84
N SER A 485 127.16 156.90 -7.65
CA SER A 485 126.49 155.74 -8.26
C SER A 485 125.12 155.42 -7.63
N ALA A 486 124.91 155.77 -6.35
CA ALA A 486 123.73 155.41 -5.58
C ALA A 486 122.40 156.05 -6.04
N ALA A 487 122.42 157.29 -6.55
CA ALA A 487 121.21 158.01 -6.97
C ALA A 487 121.49 159.00 -8.12
N PRO A 488 120.48 159.37 -8.94
CA PRO A 488 120.64 160.37 -9.99
C PRO A 488 121.03 161.76 -9.45
N ASN A 489 120.64 162.14 -8.24
CA ASN A 489 121.14 163.37 -7.59
C ASN A 489 121.81 163.04 -6.26
N THR A 490 123.01 163.59 -6.06
CA THR A 490 123.85 163.44 -4.87
C THR A 490 124.16 164.81 -4.30
N PHE A 491 123.88 165.04 -3.01
CA PHE A 491 124.21 166.27 -2.29
C PHE A 491 125.27 165.97 -1.23
N VAL A 492 126.30 166.80 -1.08
CA VAL A 492 127.49 166.52 -0.26
C VAL A 492 127.95 167.76 0.48
N TYR A 493 128.41 167.62 1.73
CA TYR A 493 129.01 168.73 2.48
C TYR A 493 130.13 168.26 3.43
N GLY A 494 131.06 169.16 3.77
CA GLY A 494 132.16 168.90 4.71
C GLY A 494 133.00 170.14 5.04
N THR A 495 134.00 169.98 5.90
CA THR A 495 134.83 171.07 6.44
C THR A 495 136.32 170.82 6.18
N LEU A 496 136.97 171.72 5.43
CA LEU A 496 138.40 171.72 5.18
C LEU A 496 139.17 172.20 6.42
N VAL A 497 139.88 171.28 7.06
CA VAL A 497 140.83 171.54 8.17
C VAL A 497 142.29 171.29 7.75
N GLY A 498 142.51 171.10 6.45
CA GLY A 498 143.82 170.91 5.82
C GLY A 498 143.68 170.77 4.30
N ASN A 499 144.78 170.90 3.56
CA ASN A 499 144.77 170.83 2.10
C ASN A 499 144.40 169.41 1.63
N THR A 500 143.27 169.30 0.93
CA THR A 500 142.57 168.02 0.71
C THR A 500 142.48 167.67 -0.78
N THR A 501 142.78 166.43 -1.16
CA THR A 501 142.53 165.91 -2.51
C THR A 501 141.18 165.21 -2.60
N LEU A 502 140.33 165.62 -3.54
CA LEU A 502 139.02 165.04 -3.78
C LEU A 502 139.09 163.95 -4.85
N THR A 503 138.46 162.82 -4.60
CA THR A 503 138.19 161.76 -5.60
C THR A 503 136.70 161.67 -5.82
N ILE A 504 136.25 161.58 -7.07
CA ILE A 504 134.81 161.49 -7.40
C ILE A 504 134.56 160.32 -8.35
N THR A 505 133.70 159.39 -7.94
CA THR A 505 133.36 158.15 -8.66
C THR A 505 131.87 158.10 -9.03
N GLY A 506 131.46 157.10 -9.81
CA GLY A 506 130.05 156.90 -10.19
C GLY A 506 129.47 157.95 -11.16
N VAL A 507 130.31 158.83 -11.71
CA VAL A 507 129.91 159.90 -12.64
C VAL A 507 129.30 159.31 -13.90
N GLY A 508 128.13 159.81 -14.31
CA GLY A 508 127.46 159.43 -15.55
C GLY A 508 126.50 160.51 -16.06
N PRO A 509 125.97 160.38 -17.29
CA PRO A 509 125.13 161.40 -17.91
C PRO A 509 123.85 161.65 -17.11
N GLY A 510 123.53 162.92 -16.87
CA GLY A 510 122.32 163.31 -16.14
C GLY A 510 122.36 163.08 -14.63
N ARG A 511 123.51 162.63 -14.07
CA ARG A 511 123.71 162.64 -12.62
C ARG A 511 124.20 163.99 -12.13
N SER A 512 123.67 164.49 -11.01
CA SER A 512 124.03 165.78 -10.41
C SER A 512 124.79 165.59 -9.09
N LEU A 513 125.82 166.39 -8.87
CA LEU A 513 126.55 166.52 -7.61
C LEU A 513 126.50 167.97 -7.14
N TYR A 514 125.88 168.20 -5.99
CA TYR A 514 126.09 169.40 -5.19
C TYR A 514 127.12 169.09 -4.10
N LEU A 515 128.10 169.97 -3.90
CA LEU A 515 129.16 169.83 -2.90
C LEU A 515 129.40 171.17 -2.19
N GLU A 516 129.47 171.16 -0.86
CA GLU A 516 129.79 172.34 -0.03
C GLU A 516 131.02 172.08 0.84
N LEU A 517 131.99 173.00 0.83
CA LEU A 517 133.26 172.85 1.55
C LEU A 517 133.55 174.09 2.41
N ILE A 518 133.39 173.94 3.73
CA ILE A 518 133.54 174.98 4.76
C ILE A 518 135.02 175.17 5.14
N GLN A 519 135.50 176.40 5.33
CA GLN A 519 136.85 176.66 5.86
C GLN A 519 136.93 176.49 7.38
N GLY A 520 137.85 175.62 7.84
CA GLY A 520 138.03 175.30 9.26
C GLY A 520 139.03 176.16 10.03
N GLY A 521 139.72 177.12 9.41
CA GLY A 521 140.72 177.94 10.10
C GLY A 521 141.26 179.12 9.29
N ALA A 522 141.89 180.08 9.99
CA ALA A 522 142.49 181.26 9.37
C ALA A 522 143.84 180.90 8.72
N GLY A 523 143.91 180.96 7.39
CA GLY A 523 145.11 180.63 6.61
C GLY A 523 144.83 180.21 5.15
N GLY A 524 143.60 179.75 4.86
CA GLY A 524 143.15 179.42 3.50
C GLY A 524 143.54 178.00 3.06
N TYR A 525 142.74 176.99 3.45
CA TYR A 525 142.95 175.62 2.99
C TYR A 525 142.35 175.40 1.61
N THR A 526 143.00 174.58 0.77
CA THR A 526 142.58 174.34 -0.62
C THR A 526 142.07 172.91 -0.81
N ALA A 527 141.00 172.72 -1.59
CA ALA A 527 140.64 171.40 -2.12
C ALA A 527 141.12 171.23 -3.58
N THR A 528 141.86 170.14 -3.84
CA THR A 528 142.27 169.75 -5.19
C THR A 528 141.22 168.82 -5.78
N PHE A 529 140.50 169.28 -6.81
CA PHE A 529 139.54 168.46 -7.55
C PHE A 529 140.24 167.48 -8.50
N PRO A 530 139.61 166.33 -8.82
CA PRO A 530 140.14 165.40 -9.82
C PRO A 530 139.97 165.99 -11.24
N SER A 531 140.80 165.56 -12.19
CA SER A 531 140.81 166.07 -13.57
C SER A 531 139.52 165.85 -14.37
N THR A 532 138.58 165.06 -13.84
CA THR A 532 137.22 164.87 -14.36
C THR A 532 136.29 166.04 -14.06
N VAL A 533 136.62 166.91 -13.09
CA VAL A 533 135.88 168.14 -12.79
C VAL A 533 136.45 169.30 -13.62
N ARG A 534 135.57 170.10 -14.23
CA ARG A 534 135.96 171.28 -15.02
C ARG A 534 135.05 172.48 -14.75
N PHE A 535 135.67 173.58 -14.34
CA PHE A 535 135.03 174.88 -14.17
C PHE A 535 135.17 175.73 -15.45
N PRO A 536 134.19 176.60 -15.78
CA PRO A 536 134.23 177.48 -16.94
C PRO A 536 135.51 178.32 -17.03
N ALA A 537 135.93 178.60 -18.26
CA ALA A 537 137.14 179.38 -18.62
C ALA A 537 138.48 178.88 -18.04
N GLY A 538 138.50 177.74 -17.32
CA GLY A 538 139.71 177.25 -16.64
C GLY A 538 140.08 178.05 -15.38
N SER A 539 139.15 178.87 -14.87
CA SER A 539 139.36 179.69 -13.68
C SER A 539 139.75 178.84 -12.48
N ALA A 540 140.81 179.24 -11.77
CA ALA A 540 141.15 178.66 -10.48
C ALA A 540 140.01 178.88 -9.46
N VAL A 541 139.85 177.94 -8.54
CA VAL A 541 138.95 178.13 -7.40
C VAL A 541 139.63 179.05 -6.40
N ASP A 542 138.99 180.18 -6.08
CA ASP A 542 139.45 181.07 -5.02
C ASP A 542 139.06 180.49 -3.66
N TRP A 543 140.07 180.17 -2.86
CA TRP A 543 139.95 179.60 -1.53
C TRP A 543 140.17 180.65 -0.41
N ASN A 544 140.29 181.94 -0.75
CA ASN A 544 140.26 183.03 0.21
C ASN A 544 138.82 183.26 0.72
N THR A 545 138.38 182.32 1.55
CA THR A 545 137.05 182.24 2.17
C THR A 545 137.25 182.31 3.68
N THR A 546 136.42 183.09 4.38
CA THR A 546 136.58 183.28 5.84
C THR A 546 136.28 181.98 6.59
N ALA A 547 136.99 181.70 7.68
CA ALA A 547 136.71 180.53 8.51
C ALA A 547 135.24 180.50 8.97
N GLY A 548 134.58 179.35 8.81
CA GLY A 548 133.14 179.17 9.02
C GLY A 548 132.26 179.37 7.77
N LEU A 549 132.78 179.99 6.70
CA LEU A 549 132.09 180.13 5.41
C LEU A 549 132.54 179.03 4.43
N TYR A 550 131.77 178.82 3.35
CA TYR A 550 131.98 177.70 2.43
C TYR A 550 132.07 178.11 0.95
N ASN A 551 132.78 177.28 0.18
CA ASN A 551 132.68 177.24 -1.27
C ASN A 551 131.62 176.19 -1.65
N ALA A 552 130.62 176.61 -2.42
CA ALA A 552 129.54 175.76 -2.94
C ALA A 552 129.83 175.39 -4.39
N PHE A 553 129.59 174.14 -4.77
CA PHE A 553 129.87 173.60 -6.10
C PHE A 553 128.63 172.89 -6.63
N SER A 554 128.13 173.30 -7.79
CA SER A 554 127.01 172.65 -8.49
C SER A 554 127.55 172.06 -9.79
N LEU A 555 127.69 170.74 -9.82
CA LEU A 555 128.37 169.96 -10.86
C LEU A 555 127.40 168.96 -11.50
N VAL A 556 127.37 168.87 -12.83
CA VAL A 556 126.53 167.90 -13.55
C VAL A 556 127.38 167.00 -14.43
N GLY A 557 127.13 165.69 -14.34
CA GLY A 557 127.78 164.67 -15.14
C GLY A 557 127.34 164.76 -16.59
N ARG A 558 128.29 165.08 -17.47
CA ARG A 558 128.10 165.19 -18.93
C ARG A 558 129.07 164.26 -19.68
N PRO A 559 128.65 163.68 -20.82
CA PRO A 559 129.56 162.96 -21.70
C PRO A 559 130.60 163.89 -22.32
N SER A 560 131.81 163.37 -22.52
CA SER A 560 132.95 164.04 -23.13
C SER A 560 133.74 163.06 -24.00
N GLN A 561 134.62 163.53 -24.89
CA GLN A 561 135.52 162.62 -25.60
C GLN A 561 136.48 161.94 -24.61
N GLY A 562 136.39 160.61 -24.49
CA GLY A 562 137.22 159.81 -23.59
C GLY A 562 136.62 159.48 -22.21
N GLY A 563 135.43 159.98 -21.87
CA GLY A 563 134.78 159.63 -20.59
C GLY A 563 133.67 160.58 -20.15
N PHE A 564 133.36 160.60 -18.85
CA PHE A 564 132.41 161.53 -18.25
C PHE A 564 133.14 162.66 -17.51
N THR A 565 132.68 163.89 -17.68
CA THR A 565 133.17 165.07 -16.95
C THR A 565 132.08 165.67 -16.09
N LEU A 566 132.44 166.09 -14.88
CA LEU A 566 131.62 166.94 -14.03
C LEU A 566 131.88 168.40 -14.41
N THR A 567 130.97 168.97 -15.20
CA THR A 567 131.01 170.39 -15.56
C THR A 567 130.06 171.18 -14.67
N GLY A 568 130.48 172.32 -14.17
CA GLY A 568 129.63 173.11 -13.29
C GLY A 568 130.25 174.39 -12.78
N PHE A 569 129.57 175.04 -11.87
CA PHE A 569 129.95 176.34 -11.31
C PHE A 569 130.31 176.20 -9.83
N TYR A 570 131.06 177.17 -9.33
CA TYR A 570 131.23 177.36 -7.89
C TYR A 570 130.87 178.80 -7.49
N SER A 571 130.46 178.96 -6.24
CA SER A 571 130.38 180.23 -5.53
C SER A 571 131.12 180.10 -4.19
N LYS A 572 131.39 181.22 -3.54
CA LYS A 572 131.85 181.28 -2.15
C LYS A 572 130.99 182.26 -1.36
N GLN A 573 130.90 182.05 -0.05
CA GLN A 573 130.37 183.03 0.90
C GLN A 573 131.48 183.94 1.44
#